data_AF-A0A0C2BZ55-F1
#
_entry.id   AF-A0A0C2BZ55-F1
#
_cell.length_a   1.000
_cell.length_b   1.000
_cell.length_c   1.000
_cell.angle_alpha   90.00
_cell.angle_beta   90.00
_cell.angle_gamma   90.00
#
_symmetry.space_group_name_H-M   'P 1'
#
loop_
_entity.id
_entity.type
_entity.pdbx_description
1 polymer ?
#
loop_
_entity_poly.entity_id
_entity_poly.type
_entity_poly.pdbx_seq_one_letter_code
_entity_poly.pdbx_strand_id
1 'polypeptide(L)'
;CHPRKFIIIIKAFSSLMWGNKEILNEEVMQNLVKKLNVSPQTILYAFAVNSGVGIIPKSSNPTRIPENLHKVAGVHLSQDELKSLRELDRNAAFCPRCFPWRCL
;
A
#
# COMPACT_ATOMS: atom_id res chain seq x y z
N CYS A 1 11.87 -35.47 9.25
CA CYS A 1 11.77 -34.04 9.62
C CYS A 1 11.76 -33.20 8.36
N HIS A 2 10.60 -32.65 7.98
CA HIS A 2 10.48 -31.77 6.81
C HIS A 2 11.27 -30.47 7.09
N PRO A 3 12.19 -30.01 6.21
CA PRO A 3 12.84 -28.74 6.42
C PRO A 3 11.76 -27.66 6.36
N ARG A 4 11.51 -26.99 7.50
CA ARG A 4 10.62 -25.83 7.53
C ARG A 4 11.28 -24.77 6.65
N LYS A 5 10.86 -24.68 5.38
CA LYS A 5 11.14 -23.51 4.55
C LYS A 5 10.68 -22.30 5.35
N PHE A 6 11.61 -21.42 5.70
CA PHE A 6 11.27 -20.15 6.33
C PHE A 6 10.45 -19.36 5.33
N ILE A 7 9.16 -19.20 5.61
CA ILE A 7 8.26 -18.36 4.81
C ILE A 7 8.49 -16.93 5.26
N ILE A 8 9.23 -16.16 4.45
CA ILE A 8 9.44 -14.73 4.67
C ILE A 8 8.24 -14.00 4.08
N ILE A 9 7.41 -13.39 4.93
CA ILE A 9 6.27 -12.57 4.51
C ILE A 9 6.69 -11.10 4.57
N ILE A 10 6.65 -10.42 3.42
CA ILE A 10 6.94 -8.99 3.33
C ILE A 10 5.72 -8.22 3.86
N LYS A 11 5.96 -7.35 4.85
CA LYS A 11 4.97 -6.40 5.35
C LYS A 11 5.44 -4.98 5.09
N ALA A 12 4.62 -4.17 4.42
CA ALA A 12 4.93 -2.78 4.16
C ALA A 12 4.71 -1.91 5.42
N PHE A 13 5.79 -1.35 5.96
CA PHE A 13 5.72 -0.29 6.96
C PHE A 13 5.54 1.07 6.26
N SER A 14 4.63 1.92 6.73
CA SER A 14 4.27 3.19 6.08
C SER A 14 3.64 3.02 4.69
N SER A 15 2.73 2.06 4.53
CA SER A 15 2.01 1.72 3.29
C SER A 15 1.16 2.85 2.67
N LEU A 16 1.10 4.03 3.30
CA LEU A 16 0.43 5.22 2.76
C LEU A 16 1.41 6.30 2.25
N MET A 17 2.73 6.10 2.32
CA MET A 17 3.73 7.16 2.09
C MET A 17 3.41 8.44 2.87
N TRP A 18 2.88 8.30 4.10
CA TRP A 18 2.39 9.38 4.95
C TRP A 18 1.37 10.34 4.28
N GLY A 19 0.65 9.89 3.25
CA GLY A 19 -0.29 10.72 2.51
C GLY A 19 0.39 11.68 1.54
N ASN A 20 1.46 11.25 0.87
CA ASN A 20 2.12 12.02 -0.18
C ASN A 20 1.10 12.50 -1.24
N LYS A 21 0.78 13.80 -1.20
CA LYS A 21 -0.27 14.41 -2.02
C LYS A 21 0.05 14.36 -3.51
N GLU A 22 1.32 14.30 -3.89
CA GLU A 22 1.71 14.24 -5.29
C GLU A 22 1.21 12.95 -5.94
N ILE A 23 1.45 11.81 -5.31
CA ILE A 23 1.04 10.49 -5.83
C ILE A 23 -0.48 10.33 -5.75
N LEU A 24 -1.13 10.89 -4.72
CA LEU A 24 -2.59 10.87 -4.62
C LEU A 24 -3.28 11.71 -5.72
N ASN A 25 -2.58 12.70 -6.29
CA ASN A 25 -3.11 13.59 -7.33
C ASN A 25 -2.74 13.17 -8.76
N GLU A 26 -1.94 12.11 -8.93
CA GLU A 26 -1.61 11.56 -10.25
C GLU A 26 -2.87 11.15 -11.01
N GLU A 27 -2.89 11.37 -12.33
CA GLU A 27 -4.07 11.09 -13.17
C GLU A 27 -4.47 9.61 -13.10
N VAL A 28 -3.49 8.70 -13.06
CA VAL A 28 -3.73 7.26 -12.90
C VAL A 28 -4.49 6.96 -11.61
N MET A 29 -4.12 7.61 -10.50
CA MET A 29 -4.79 7.46 -9.21
C MET A 29 -6.22 8.03 -9.27
N GLN A 30 -6.39 9.22 -9.84
CA GLN A 30 -7.71 9.87 -9.97
C GLN A 30 -8.67 9.08 -10.86
N ASN A 31 -8.17 8.47 -11.93
CA ASN A 31 -8.97 7.60 -12.80
C ASN A 31 -9.44 6.35 -12.06
N LEU A 32 -8.56 5.72 -11.26
CA LEU A 32 -8.93 4.57 -10.42
C LEU A 32 -9.90 4.94 -9.31
N VAL A 33 -9.75 6.11 -8.67
CA VAL A 33 -10.70 6.64 -7.67
C VAL A 33 -12.10 6.76 -8.27
N LYS A 34 -12.21 7.32 -9.48
CA LYS A 34 -13.50 7.43 -10.18
C LYS A 34 -14.07 6.08 -10.60
N LYS A 35 -13.23 5.18 -11.12
CA LYS A 35 -13.65 3.86 -11.61
C LYS A 35 -14.16 2.96 -10.49
N LEU A 36 -13.44 2.93 -9.36
CA LEU A 36 -13.72 2.02 -8.25
C LEU A 36 -14.58 2.68 -7.15
N ASN A 37 -14.80 4.00 -7.24
CA ASN A 37 -15.52 4.81 -6.24
C ASN A 37 -15.00 4.60 -4.80
N VAL A 38 -13.67 4.49 -4.67
CA VAL A 38 -12.99 4.34 -3.38
C VAL A 38 -11.99 5.46 -3.16
N SER A 39 -11.59 5.66 -1.91
CA SER A 39 -10.57 6.66 -1.59
C SER A 39 -9.21 6.27 -2.18
N PRO A 40 -8.35 7.25 -2.52
CA PRO A 40 -7.01 6.95 -3.05
C PRO A 40 -6.15 6.17 -2.05
N GLN A 41 -6.41 6.32 -0.74
CA GLN A 41 -5.78 5.54 0.32
C GLN A 41 -6.15 4.05 0.23
N THR A 42 -7.42 3.74 -0.03
CA THR A 42 -7.89 2.36 -0.24
C THR A 42 -7.20 1.73 -1.46
N ILE A 43 -6.97 2.50 -2.52
CA ILE A 43 -6.28 2.01 -3.74
C ILE A 43 -4.83 1.66 -3.43
N LEU A 44 -4.10 2.49 -2.66
CA LEU A 44 -2.73 2.19 -2.26
C LEU A 44 -2.63 0.91 -1.41
N TYR A 45 -3.57 0.73 -0.48
CA TYR A 45 -3.65 -0.49 0.31
C TYR A 45 -3.99 -1.71 -0.55
N ALA A 46 -4.95 -1.58 -1.47
CA ALA A 46 -5.33 -2.64 -2.39
C ALA A 46 -4.17 -2.99 -3.33
N PHE A 47 -3.38 -2.03 -3.78
CA PHE A 47 -2.18 -2.25 -4.57
C PHE A 47 -1.16 -3.14 -3.85
N ALA A 48 -0.89 -2.85 -2.57
CA ALA A 48 0.03 -3.67 -1.77
C ALA A 48 -0.52 -5.10 -1.57
N VAL A 49 -1.80 -5.23 -1.23
CA VAL A 49 -2.45 -6.54 -1.02
C VAL A 49 -2.48 -7.36 -2.31
N ASN A 50 -2.90 -6.79 -3.44
CA ASN A 50 -2.91 -7.45 -4.76
C ASN A 50 -1.49 -7.74 -5.28
N SER A 51 -0.47 -7.05 -4.77
CA SER A 51 0.95 -7.36 -5.04
C SER A 51 1.54 -8.44 -4.13
N GLY A 52 0.72 -9.06 -3.26
CA GLY A 52 1.16 -10.10 -2.32
C GLY A 52 1.90 -9.57 -1.09
N VAL A 53 1.81 -8.26 -0.83
CA VAL A 53 2.46 -7.60 0.31
C VAL A 53 1.43 -7.35 1.41
N GLY A 54 1.73 -7.84 2.61
CA GLY A 54 0.89 -7.57 3.78
C GLY A 54 0.97 -6.08 4.17
N ILE A 55 -0.18 -5.47 4.49
CA ILE A 55 -0.23 -4.08 4.96
C ILE A 55 -0.47 -4.01 6.47
N ILE A 56 0.04 -2.96 7.10
CA ILE A 56 -0.27 -2.61 8.49
C ILE A 56 -0.88 -1.20 8.47
N PRO A 57 -2.21 -1.07 8.29
CA PRO A 57 -2.84 0.23 8.22
C PRO A 57 -2.80 0.93 9.57
N LYS A 58 -2.32 2.17 9.62
CA LYS A 58 -2.42 3.03 10.81
C LYS A 58 -3.71 3.84 10.73
N SER A 59 -4.54 3.76 11.77
CA SER A 59 -5.70 4.64 11.97
C SER A 59 -5.79 5.01 13.45
N SER A 60 -6.05 6.28 13.74
CA SER A 60 -6.38 6.75 15.09
C SER A 60 -7.86 6.57 15.43
N ASN A 61 -8.70 6.22 14.45
CA ASN A 61 -10.13 5.99 14.62
C ASN A 61 -10.44 4.48 14.58
N PRO A 62 -10.80 3.84 15.71
CA PRO A 62 -10.96 2.39 15.79
C PRO A 62 -12.14 1.86 14.96
N THR A 63 -13.22 2.63 14.82
CA THR A 63 -14.39 2.28 13.99
C THR A 63 -14.07 2.20 12.50
N ARG A 64 -13.10 2.99 12.02
CA ARG A 64 -12.70 3.04 10.61
C ARG A 64 -11.78 1.90 10.21
N ILE A 65 -11.16 1.20 11.17
CA ILE A 65 -10.20 0.12 10.90
C ILE A 65 -10.86 -1.05 10.16
N PRO A 66 -11.91 -1.70 10.71
CA PRO A 66 -12.53 -2.85 10.07
C PRO A 66 -13.18 -2.48 8.73
N GLU A 67 -13.82 -1.32 8.64
CA GLU A 67 -14.43 -0.84 7.38
C GLU A 67 -13.39 -0.63 6.28
N ASN A 68 -12.24 0.00 6.61
CA ASN A 68 -11.18 0.20 5.64
C ASN A 68 -10.59 -1.13 5.17
N LEU A 69 -10.37 -2.07 6.10
CA LEU A 69 -9.87 -3.41 5.76
C LEU A 69 -10.83 -4.18 4.85
N HIS A 70 -12.13 -4.17 5.14
CA HIS A 70 -13.14 -4.79 4.28
C HIS A 70 -13.17 -4.17 2.89
N LYS A 71 -13.12 -2.83 2.80
CA LYS A 71 -13.10 -2.12 1.53
C LYS A 71 -11.85 -2.45 0.71
N VAL A 72 -10.68 -2.54 1.36
CA VAL A 72 -9.43 -2.92 0.69
C VAL A 72 -9.47 -4.36 0.19
N ALA A 73 -9.97 -5.30 1.01
CA ALA A 73 -10.06 -6.71 0.65
C ALA A 73 -11.02 -6.97 -0.52
N GLY A 74 -12.05 -6.13 -0.69
CA GLY A 74 -12.98 -6.21 -1.81
C GLY A 74 -12.50 -5.56 -3.11
N VAL A 75 -11.38 -4.81 -3.09
CA VAL A 75 -10.85 -4.16 -4.29
C VAL A 75 -9.87 -5.10 -4.99
N HIS A 76 -10.25 -5.53 -6.19
CA HIS A 76 -9.40 -6.29 -7.10
C HIS A 76 -8.91 -5.38 -8.22
N LEU A 77 -7.59 -5.28 -8.36
CA LEU A 77 -6.94 -4.53 -9.43
C LEU A 77 -6.53 -5.50 -10.54
N SER A 78 -6.76 -5.10 -11.79
CA SER A 78 -6.29 -5.88 -12.94
C SER A 78 -4.77 -5.82 -13.07
N GLN A 79 -4.18 -6.73 -13.85
CA GLN A 79 -2.74 -6.72 -14.10
C GLN A 79 -2.27 -5.41 -14.77
N ASP A 80 -3.09 -4.85 -15.66
CA ASP A 80 -2.79 -3.58 -16.32
C ASP A 80 -2.82 -2.41 -15.32
N GLU A 81 -3.81 -2.38 -14.42
CA GLU A 81 -3.90 -1.35 -13.38
C GLU A 81 -2.74 -1.43 -12.39
N LEU A 82 -2.35 -2.66 -12.00
CA LEU A 82 -1.16 -2.89 -11.19
C LEU A 82 0.11 -2.42 -11.90
N LYS A 83 0.21 -2.62 -13.22
CA LYS A 83 1.35 -2.16 -14.02
C LYS A 83 1.41 -0.63 -14.06
N SER A 84 0.30 0.04 -14.35
CA SER A 84 0.23 1.51 -14.34
C SER A 84 0.55 2.11 -12.96
N LEU A 85 0.15 1.44 -11.87
CA LEU A 85 0.50 1.87 -10.52
C LEU A 85 1.99 1.67 -10.20
N ARG A 86 2.63 0.62 -10.75
CA ARG A 86 4.08 0.40 -10.60
C ARG A 86 4.90 1.44 -11.37
N GLU A 87 4.39 1.95 -12.48
CA GLU A 87 5.03 3.02 -13.26
C GLU A 87 5.10 4.35 -12.49
N LEU A 88 4.31 4.51 -11.42
CA LEU A 88 4.39 5.65 -10.50
C LEU A 88 5.56 5.54 -9.50
N ASP A 89 6.31 4.43 -9.50
CA ASP A 89 7.47 4.28 -8.62
C ASP A 89 8.57 5.27 -9.01
N ARG A 90 8.90 6.17 -8.08
CA ARG A 90 9.95 7.18 -8.25
C ARG A 90 11.28 6.74 -7.63
N ASN A 91 11.41 5.46 -7.26
CA ASN A 91 12.57 4.89 -6.56
C ASN A 91 13.01 5.72 -5.34
N ALA A 92 12.02 6.29 -4.65
CA ALA A 92 12.24 7.22 -3.56
C ALA A 92 12.08 6.50 -2.22
N ALA A 93 13.18 6.32 -1.49
CA ALA A 93 13.11 5.89 -0.11
C ALA A 93 12.59 7.04 0.76
N PHE A 94 11.39 6.90 1.30
CA PHE A 94 10.70 7.94 2.08
C PHE A 94 11.48 8.40 3.31
N CYS A 95 12.40 7.59 3.85
CA CYS A 95 13.20 7.96 5.01
C CYS A 95 14.69 8.08 4.68
N PRO A 96 15.16 9.21 4.12
CA PRO A 96 16.59 9.45 3.90
C PRO A 96 17.38 9.57 5.21
N ARG A 97 16.69 9.74 6.36
CA ARG A 97 17.29 9.88 7.70
C ARG A 97 17.15 8.63 8.57
N CYS A 98 16.49 7.57 8.10
CA CYS A 98 16.43 6.33 8.85
C CYS A 98 17.71 5.57 8.59
N PHE A 99 18.70 5.74 9.45
CA PHE A 99 19.80 4.80 9.59
C PHE A 99 19.38 3.83 10.69
N PRO A 100 18.86 2.62 10.37
CA PRO A 100 18.37 1.68 11.38
C PRO A 100 19.48 1.32 12.40
N TRP A 101 20.74 1.47 11.98
CA TRP A 101 21.95 1.16 12.72
C TRP A 101 22.49 2.31 13.59
N ARG A 102 21.93 3.54 13.49
CA ARG A 102 22.33 4.69 14.33
C ARG A 102 21.59 4.74 15.68
N CYS A 103 21.08 3.60 16.15
CA CYS A 103 20.51 3.45 17.48
C CYS A 103 21.53 2.95 18.51
N LEU A 104 22.83 2.98 18.16
CA LEU A 104 23.98 2.78 19.05
C LEU A 104 24.63 4.14 19.35
#